data_AF-A0A838HEP0-F1
#
_entry.id   AF-A0A838HEP0-F1
#
_cell.length_a   1.000
_cell.length_b   1.000
_cell.length_c   1.000
_cell.angle_alpha   90.00
_cell.angle_beta   90.00
_cell.angle_gamma   90.00
#
_symmetry.space_group_name_H-M   'P 1'
#
loop_
_entity.id
_entity.type
_entity.pdbx_description
1 polymer ?
#
loop_
_entity_poly.entity_id
_entity_poly.type
_entity_poly.pdbx_seq_one_letter_code
_entity_poly.pdbx_strand_id
1 'polypeptide(L)'
;QEFVGTGELMRSLEDKVGRLRDRFMTAARGTPQPAQRLTVAVESGLETLIVEHAESAAERAALAWRSLPAGAHLLTLAPADIGRASRTFRGNVEQSVRDWQDDVLALVRTEGSDRRATARFLAYGVNGLGVVLMIAVFSQTAGLTGAEVGVAGGTAVIGQRILEAVFGDQAVRRLVEEARQDLHRRMEVDLFAPERQRFLDVLDNSVVSPDAAQRILDLSREVETTRWEASSV
;
A
#
# COMPACT_ATOMS: atom_id res chain seq x y z
N GLN A 1 0.22 -16.77 -22.69
CA GLN A 1 -1.14 -16.47 -22.19
C GLN A 1 -0.96 -15.52 -21.03
N GLU A 2 -1.45 -14.30 -21.22
CA GLU A 2 -1.07 -13.10 -20.48
C GLU A 2 -1.48 -13.13 -19.01
N PHE A 3 -0.73 -12.37 -18.22
CA PHE A 3 -0.94 -12.08 -16.81
C PHE A 3 -2.29 -11.38 -16.58
N VAL A 4 -3.37 -12.15 -16.41
CA VAL A 4 -4.71 -11.63 -16.07
C VAL A 4 -4.80 -11.19 -14.60
N GLY A 5 -3.82 -11.51 -13.76
CA GLY A 5 -3.84 -11.23 -12.32
C GLY A 5 -3.67 -9.76 -11.91
N THR A 6 -3.01 -8.91 -12.70
CA THR A 6 -2.68 -7.53 -12.28
C THR A 6 -3.86 -6.55 -12.49
N GLY A 7 -4.74 -6.82 -13.45
CA GLY A 7 -5.85 -5.93 -13.82
C GLY A 7 -7.02 -5.93 -12.82
N GLU A 8 -7.27 -7.04 -12.13
CA GLU A 8 -8.25 -7.12 -11.03
C GLU A 8 -7.67 -6.61 -9.70
N LEU A 9 -6.35 -6.68 -9.52
CA LEU A 9 -5.66 -6.14 -8.34
C LEU A 9 -5.68 -4.60 -8.33
N MET A 10 -5.49 -3.94 -9.48
CA MET A 10 -5.68 -2.48 -9.58
C MET A 10 -7.14 -2.07 -9.36
N ARG A 11 -8.11 -2.83 -9.91
CA ARG A 11 -9.54 -2.51 -9.76
C ARG A 11 -10.08 -2.72 -8.33
N SER A 12 -9.60 -3.75 -7.63
CA SER A 12 -9.89 -3.98 -6.21
C SER A 12 -9.21 -2.96 -5.28
N LEU A 13 -8.10 -2.35 -5.72
CA LEU A 13 -7.48 -1.22 -5.04
C LEU A 13 -8.28 0.06 -5.27
N GLU A 14 -8.75 0.31 -6.50
CA GLU A 14 -9.57 1.46 -6.88
C GLU A 14 -10.88 1.57 -6.07
N ASP A 15 -11.62 0.47 -5.91
CA ASP A 15 -12.89 0.47 -5.16
C ASP A 15 -12.73 0.71 -3.64
N LYS A 16 -11.57 0.38 -3.07
CA LYS A 16 -11.31 0.50 -1.62
C LYS A 16 -10.67 1.84 -1.25
N VAL A 17 -9.92 2.46 -2.18
CA VAL A 17 -9.44 3.86 -2.06
C VAL A 17 -10.62 4.86 -2.07
N GLY A 18 -11.73 4.54 -2.75
CA GLY A 18 -12.94 5.35 -2.73
C GLY A 18 -13.58 5.54 -1.34
N ARG A 19 -13.60 4.49 -0.50
CA ARG A 19 -14.20 4.55 0.85
C ARG A 19 -13.35 5.32 1.86
N LEU A 20 -12.04 5.27 1.68
CA LEU A 20 -11.09 6.07 2.44
C LEU A 20 -11.30 7.56 2.20
N ARG A 21 -11.39 7.94 0.92
CA ARG A 21 -11.71 9.29 0.50
C ARG A 21 -13.00 9.74 1.17
N ASP A 22 -14.03 8.91 1.20
CA ASP A 22 -15.31 9.27 1.80
C ASP A 22 -15.21 9.45 3.33
N ARG A 23 -14.38 8.66 4.03
CA ARG A 23 -14.10 8.84 5.47
C ARG A 23 -13.28 10.11 5.76
N PHE A 24 -12.25 10.39 4.95
CA PHE A 24 -11.48 11.65 5.05
C PHE A 24 -12.32 12.88 4.72
N MET A 25 -13.19 12.78 3.71
CA MET A 25 -14.12 13.84 3.32
C MET A 25 -15.20 14.08 4.37
N THR A 26 -15.67 13.03 5.05
CA THR A 26 -16.65 13.16 6.14
C THR A 26 -16.04 13.89 7.33
N ALA A 27 -14.76 13.62 7.66
CA ALA A 27 -14.04 14.37 8.69
C ALA A 27 -13.83 15.84 8.30
N ALA A 28 -13.60 16.16 7.02
CA ALA A 28 -13.44 17.53 6.54
C ALA A 28 -14.76 18.33 6.44
N ARG A 29 -15.93 17.67 6.39
CA ARG A 29 -17.24 18.32 6.19
C ARG A 29 -17.91 18.86 7.46
N GLY A 30 -17.31 18.70 8.64
CA GLY A 30 -17.85 19.24 9.90
C GLY A 30 -16.97 20.35 10.50
N THR A 31 -17.40 21.62 10.37
CA THR A 31 -16.81 22.84 11.01
C THR A 31 -15.35 23.17 10.62
N PRO A 32 -14.85 24.42 10.75
CA PRO A 32 -13.45 24.74 10.52
C PRO A 32 -12.62 24.05 11.61
N GLN A 33 -12.12 22.86 11.33
CA GLN A 33 -11.36 22.09 12.29
C GLN A 33 -9.91 22.59 12.35
N PRO A 34 -9.32 22.72 13.55
CA PRO A 34 -7.90 23.03 13.69
C PRO A 34 -7.04 22.01 12.94
N ALA A 35 -6.02 22.46 12.21
CA ALA A 35 -5.16 21.63 11.37
C ALA A 35 -4.66 20.35 12.06
N GLN A 36 -4.36 20.43 13.37
CA GLN A 36 -3.94 19.29 14.20
C GLN A 36 -4.95 18.13 14.21
N ARG A 37 -6.26 18.40 14.25
CA ARG A 37 -7.28 17.34 14.24
C ARG A 37 -7.36 16.64 12.89
N LEU A 38 -7.13 17.39 11.82
CA LEU A 38 -7.14 16.86 10.46
C LEU A 38 -5.89 16.01 10.20
N THR A 39 -4.73 16.37 10.75
CA THR A 39 -3.53 15.52 10.76
C THR A 39 -3.78 14.17 11.44
N VAL A 40 -4.37 14.18 12.65
CA VAL A 40 -4.70 12.95 13.40
C VAL A 40 -5.72 12.09 12.64
N ALA A 41 -6.69 12.73 11.97
CA ALA A 41 -7.63 12.01 11.11
C ALA A 41 -6.91 11.32 9.95
N VAL A 42 -6.01 12.03 9.24
CA VAL A 42 -5.15 11.49 8.16
C VAL A 42 -4.34 10.30 8.63
N GLU A 43 -3.67 10.43 9.79
CA GLU A 43 -2.88 9.36 10.43
C GLU A 43 -3.75 8.11 10.63
N SER A 44 -4.80 8.21 11.42
CA SER A 44 -5.66 7.07 11.78
C SER A 44 -6.34 6.41 10.57
N GLY A 45 -6.74 7.21 9.58
CA GLY A 45 -7.36 6.70 8.35
C GLY A 45 -6.39 5.89 7.50
N LEU A 46 -5.16 6.38 7.35
CA LEU A 46 -4.12 5.71 6.56
C LEU A 46 -3.67 4.41 7.27
N GLU A 47 -3.44 4.47 8.58
CA GLU A 47 -3.10 3.29 9.38
C GLU A 47 -4.14 2.18 9.24
N THR A 48 -5.42 2.53 9.42
CA THR A 48 -6.53 1.57 9.34
C THR A 48 -6.54 0.87 8.00
N LEU A 49 -6.39 1.61 6.90
CA LEU A 49 -6.38 1.00 5.58
C LEU A 49 -5.20 0.08 5.32
N ILE A 50 -3.99 0.52 5.67
CA ILE A 50 -2.79 -0.26 5.37
C ILE A 50 -2.88 -1.60 6.11
N VAL A 51 -3.34 -1.57 7.37
CA VAL A 51 -3.59 -2.79 8.16
C VAL A 51 -4.69 -3.64 7.54
N GLU A 52 -5.85 -3.07 7.20
CA GLU A 52 -6.93 -3.82 6.54
C GLU A 52 -6.48 -4.45 5.21
N HIS A 53 -5.66 -3.74 4.44
CA HIS A 53 -5.11 -4.23 3.19
C HIS A 53 -4.13 -5.40 3.42
N ALA A 54 -3.25 -5.29 4.42
CA ALA A 54 -2.30 -6.33 4.76
C ALA A 54 -2.99 -7.61 5.27
N GLU A 55 -4.00 -7.47 6.13
CA GLU A 55 -4.82 -8.61 6.58
C GLU A 55 -5.49 -9.30 5.38
N SER A 56 -6.13 -8.53 4.50
CA SER A 56 -6.77 -9.06 3.30
C SER A 56 -5.75 -9.68 2.32
N ALA A 57 -4.55 -9.11 2.20
CA ALA A 57 -3.48 -9.65 1.36
C ALA A 57 -2.95 -10.98 1.90
N ALA A 58 -2.67 -11.07 3.20
CA ALA A 58 -2.22 -12.29 3.86
C ALA A 58 -3.27 -13.41 3.78
N GLU A 59 -4.55 -13.07 4.00
CA GLU A 59 -5.66 -14.02 3.85
C GLU A 59 -5.72 -14.55 2.40
N ARG A 60 -5.71 -13.66 1.40
CA ARG A 60 -5.73 -14.06 -0.01
C ARG A 60 -4.54 -14.93 -0.40
N ALA A 61 -3.33 -14.61 0.09
CA ALA A 61 -2.14 -15.40 -0.16
C ALA A 61 -2.27 -16.81 0.45
N ALA A 62 -2.71 -16.91 1.70
CA ALA A 62 -2.95 -18.19 2.35
C ALA A 62 -4.05 -19.01 1.66
N LEU A 63 -5.14 -18.36 1.20
CA LEU A 63 -6.18 -19.01 0.41
C LEU A 63 -5.66 -19.55 -0.92
N ALA A 64 -4.83 -18.77 -1.62
CA ALA A 64 -4.21 -19.18 -2.87
C ALA A 64 -3.22 -20.34 -2.68
N TRP A 65 -2.51 -20.40 -1.57
CA TRP A 65 -1.66 -21.54 -1.24
C TRP A 65 -2.50 -22.79 -0.92
N ARG A 66 -3.57 -22.62 -0.15
CA ARG A 66 -4.45 -23.74 0.24
C ARG A 66 -5.17 -24.39 -0.96
N SER A 67 -5.40 -23.65 -2.05
CA SER A 67 -6.04 -24.19 -3.25
C SER A 67 -5.13 -25.14 -4.05
N LEU A 68 -3.83 -25.15 -3.77
CA LEU A 68 -2.85 -26.03 -4.39
C LEU A 68 -2.44 -27.14 -3.40
N PRO A 69 -2.36 -28.42 -3.80
CA PRO A 69 -1.94 -29.49 -2.89
C PRO A 69 -0.58 -29.25 -2.21
N ALA A 70 0.41 -28.77 -2.98
CA ALA A 70 1.73 -28.42 -2.45
C ALA A 70 1.67 -27.22 -1.49
N GLY A 71 0.88 -26.18 -1.82
CA GLY A 71 0.70 -25.02 -0.95
C GLY A 71 -0.04 -25.35 0.35
N ALA A 72 -1.05 -26.24 0.30
CA ALA A 72 -1.73 -26.74 1.48
C ALA A 72 -0.77 -27.48 2.42
N HIS A 73 0.17 -28.26 1.87
CA HIS A 73 1.23 -28.89 2.67
C HIS A 73 2.17 -27.84 3.29
N LEU A 74 2.63 -26.86 2.52
CA LEU A 74 3.48 -25.77 3.03
C LEU A 74 2.83 -25.00 4.18
N LEU A 75 1.52 -24.77 4.12
CA LEU A 75 0.78 -24.12 5.21
C LEU A 75 0.79 -24.93 6.52
N THR A 76 1.01 -26.25 6.48
CA THR A 76 1.18 -27.06 7.71
C THR A 76 2.54 -26.86 8.37
N LEU A 77 3.53 -26.36 7.62
CA LEU A 77 4.88 -26.05 8.10
C LEU A 77 5.01 -24.57 8.51
N ALA A 78 4.08 -23.73 8.06
CA ALA A 78 4.07 -22.30 8.32
C ALA A 78 3.63 -21.97 9.75
N PRO A 79 3.98 -20.77 10.28
CA PRO A 79 3.37 -20.23 11.49
C PRO A 79 1.84 -20.17 11.40
N ALA A 80 1.14 -20.45 12.50
CA ALA A 80 -0.33 -20.50 12.53
C ALA A 80 -1.01 -19.17 12.13
N ASP A 81 -0.30 -18.04 12.25
CA ASP A 81 -0.77 -16.70 11.89
C ASP A 81 -0.25 -16.21 10.53
N ILE A 82 0.24 -17.12 9.65
CA ILE A 82 0.72 -16.74 8.30
C ILE A 82 -0.37 -16.10 7.43
N GLY A 83 -1.63 -16.47 7.65
CA GLY A 83 -2.80 -15.89 6.95
C GLY A 83 -3.27 -14.55 7.51
N ARG A 84 -2.50 -13.93 8.43
CA ARG A 84 -2.75 -12.60 8.99
C ARG A 84 -1.52 -11.71 8.82
N ALA A 85 -1.73 -10.41 8.87
CA ALA A 85 -0.61 -9.47 8.98
C ALA A 85 0.23 -9.80 10.22
N SER A 86 1.54 -9.57 10.16
CA SER A 86 2.41 -9.90 11.29
C SER A 86 2.05 -9.10 12.54
N ARG A 87 2.39 -9.64 13.72
CA ARG A 87 2.11 -8.98 15.01
C ARG A 87 2.76 -7.60 15.14
N THR A 88 3.87 -7.37 14.45
CA THR A 88 4.60 -6.09 14.43
C THR A 88 4.05 -5.12 13.38
N PHE A 89 3.26 -5.60 12.41
CA PHE A 89 2.82 -4.81 11.26
C PHE A 89 2.12 -3.51 11.67
N ARG A 90 1.17 -3.58 12.62
CA ARG A 90 0.43 -2.39 13.09
C ARG A 90 1.36 -1.31 13.65
N GLY A 91 2.35 -1.68 14.46
CA GLY A 91 3.32 -0.73 15.02
C GLY A 91 4.22 -0.13 13.95
N ASN A 92 4.63 -0.94 12.97
CA ASN A 92 5.42 -0.46 11.83
C ASN A 92 4.63 0.52 10.96
N VAL A 93 3.33 0.27 10.76
CA VAL A 93 2.43 1.19 10.04
C VAL A 93 2.31 2.53 10.77
N GLU A 94 2.02 2.52 12.08
CA GLU A 94 1.93 3.75 12.89
C GLU A 94 3.21 4.59 12.77
N GLN A 95 4.38 3.95 12.94
CA GLN A 95 5.67 4.65 12.80
C GLN A 95 5.87 5.19 11.39
N SER A 96 5.63 4.37 10.36
CA SER A 96 5.83 4.76 8.97
C SER A 96 4.92 5.92 8.54
N VAL A 97 3.70 5.98 9.07
CA VAL A 97 2.75 7.07 8.77
C VAL A 97 3.20 8.36 9.44
N ARG A 98 3.66 8.31 10.70
CA ARG A 98 4.21 9.48 11.39
C ARG A 98 5.46 10.03 10.71
N ASP A 99 6.40 9.16 10.36
CA ASP A 99 7.63 9.55 9.66
C ASP A 99 7.29 10.22 8.32
N TRP A 100 6.33 9.68 7.57
CA TRP A 100 5.85 10.28 6.33
C TRP A 100 5.24 11.67 6.58
N GLN A 101 4.45 11.83 7.64
CA GLN A 101 3.86 13.13 7.97
C GLN A 101 4.93 14.18 8.30
N ASP A 102 5.95 13.79 9.07
CA ASP A 102 7.08 14.65 9.41
C ASP A 102 7.87 15.06 8.18
N ASP A 103 8.11 14.13 7.25
CA ASP A 103 8.79 14.40 5.98
C ASP A 103 7.97 15.33 5.07
N VAL A 104 6.64 15.17 5.02
CA VAL A 104 5.76 16.10 4.29
C VAL A 104 5.83 17.50 4.88
N LEU A 105 5.81 17.64 6.21
CA LEU A 105 5.97 18.93 6.88
C LEU A 105 7.35 19.54 6.60
N ALA A 106 8.40 18.71 6.53
CA ALA A 106 9.74 19.13 6.15
C ALA A 106 9.81 19.61 4.69
N LEU A 107 9.14 18.92 3.76
CA LEU A 107 8.98 19.33 2.36
C LEU A 107 8.37 20.74 2.26
N VAL A 108 7.23 20.95 2.93
CA VAL A 108 6.53 22.25 2.95
C VAL A 108 7.41 23.35 3.57
N ARG A 109 8.13 23.04 4.64
CA ARG A 109 9.04 23.99 5.31
C ARG A 109 10.21 24.41 4.41
N THR A 110 10.71 23.47 3.61
CA THR A 110 11.83 23.65 2.69
C THR A 110 11.38 24.49 1.50
N GLU A 111 10.32 24.10 0.80
CA GLU A 111 9.78 24.87 -0.34
C GLU A 111 9.32 26.27 0.09
N GLY A 112 8.78 26.40 1.31
CA GLY A 112 8.31 27.66 1.87
C GLY A 112 9.40 28.65 2.30
N SER A 113 10.70 28.29 2.25
CA SER A 113 11.79 29.11 2.83
C SER A 113 11.81 30.54 2.32
N ASP A 114 11.61 30.72 1.02
CA ASP A 114 11.71 32.01 0.34
C ASP A 114 10.37 32.76 0.35
N ARG A 115 9.30 32.08 0.76
CA ARG A 115 7.91 32.57 0.77
C ARG A 115 7.36 32.82 2.17
N ARG A 116 8.19 32.69 3.22
CA ARG A 116 7.76 32.82 4.64
C ARG A 116 7.12 34.16 4.97
N ALA A 117 7.48 35.23 4.25
CA ALA A 117 6.92 36.58 4.44
C ALA A 117 5.54 36.78 3.75
N THR A 118 5.06 35.81 2.97
CA THR A 118 3.77 35.94 2.26
C THR A 118 2.62 35.84 3.26
N ALA A 119 1.64 36.76 3.18
CA ALA A 119 0.49 36.81 4.09
C ALA A 119 -0.24 35.46 4.23
N ARG A 120 -0.32 34.67 3.14
CA ARG A 120 -0.93 33.33 3.15
C ARG A 120 -0.10 32.30 3.91
N PHE A 121 1.23 32.33 3.79
CA PHE A 121 2.11 31.44 4.56
C PHE A 121 2.04 31.76 6.05
N LEU A 122 1.98 33.04 6.42
CA LEU A 122 1.80 33.48 7.80
C LEU A 122 0.43 33.06 8.38
N ALA A 123 -0.63 33.05 7.57
CA ALA A 123 -1.97 32.68 8.00
C ALA A 123 -2.13 31.17 8.25
N TYR A 124 -1.56 30.31 7.40
CA TYR A 124 -1.75 28.85 7.49
C TYR A 124 -0.58 28.12 8.16
N GLY A 125 0.64 28.68 8.08
CA GLY A 125 1.86 28.04 8.57
C GLY A 125 2.19 26.72 7.88
N VAL A 126 3.30 26.10 8.30
CA VAL A 126 3.76 24.80 7.78
C VAL A 126 2.74 23.69 8.06
N ASN A 127 2.11 23.69 9.24
CA ASN A 127 1.17 22.64 9.63
C ASN A 127 -0.10 22.67 8.77
N GLY A 128 -0.67 23.85 8.52
CA GLY A 128 -1.87 23.98 7.67
C GLY A 128 -1.57 23.59 6.22
N LEU A 129 -0.46 24.08 5.66
CA LEU A 129 -0.06 23.77 4.29
C LEU A 129 0.33 22.28 4.13
N GLY A 130 0.97 21.68 5.14
CA GLY A 130 1.30 20.26 5.16
C GLY A 130 0.06 19.37 5.10
N VAL A 131 -0.96 19.67 5.91
CA VAL A 131 -2.23 18.91 5.86
C VAL A 131 -2.91 19.01 4.50
N VAL A 132 -2.91 20.20 3.89
CA VAL A 132 -3.48 20.38 2.55
C VAL A 132 -2.67 19.58 1.51
N LEU A 133 -1.34 19.53 1.65
CA LEU A 133 -0.48 18.72 0.78
C LEU A 133 -0.74 17.22 0.96
N MET A 134 -0.88 16.73 2.20
CA MET A 134 -1.24 15.34 2.48
C MET A 134 -2.57 14.97 1.82
N ILE A 135 -3.59 15.84 1.90
CA ILE A 135 -4.88 15.62 1.25
C ILE A 135 -4.72 15.59 -0.28
N ALA A 136 -3.87 16.46 -0.85
CA ALA A 136 -3.61 16.51 -2.28
C ALA A 136 -2.93 15.23 -2.82
N VAL A 137 -2.10 14.56 -2.02
CA VAL A 137 -1.51 13.25 -2.36
C VAL A 137 -2.60 12.22 -2.62
N PHE A 138 -3.67 12.20 -1.82
CA PHE A 138 -4.77 11.25 -1.98
C PHE A 138 -5.77 11.63 -3.07
N SER A 139 -5.95 12.93 -3.36
CA SER A 139 -6.94 13.38 -4.34
C SER A 139 -6.58 13.00 -5.79
N GLN A 140 -5.29 12.86 -6.11
CA GLN A 140 -4.84 12.52 -7.47
C GLN A 140 -5.07 11.03 -7.82
N THR A 141 -5.26 10.16 -6.85
CA THR A 141 -5.44 8.71 -7.05
C THR A 141 -6.90 8.32 -7.34
N ALA A 142 -7.87 9.22 -7.08
CA ALA A 142 -9.30 8.90 -7.03
C ALA A 142 -10.11 9.23 -8.29
N GLY A 143 -9.51 9.31 -9.48
CA GLY A 143 -10.26 9.48 -10.74
C GLY A 143 -10.98 10.83 -10.90
N LEU A 144 -10.54 11.88 -10.20
CA LEU A 144 -11.13 13.23 -10.28
C LEU A 144 -10.85 13.97 -11.60
N THR A 145 -10.19 13.35 -12.57
CA THR A 145 -9.99 13.92 -13.91
C THR A 145 -11.05 13.48 -14.92
N GLY A 146 -11.90 12.49 -14.62
CA GLY A 146 -12.59 11.72 -15.67
C GLY A 146 -14.10 11.89 -15.85
N ALA A 147 -14.92 11.81 -14.81
CA ALA A 147 -16.35 11.50 -15.04
C ALA A 147 -17.39 12.42 -14.38
N GLU A 148 -17.14 13.07 -13.23
CA GLU A 148 -18.22 13.76 -12.51
C GLU A 148 -17.77 15.04 -11.80
N VAL A 149 -17.21 15.99 -12.55
CA VAL A 149 -16.90 17.34 -12.04
C VAL A 149 -18.17 18.16 -11.72
N GLY A 150 -19.37 17.60 -11.90
CA GLY A 150 -20.62 18.37 -11.92
C GLY A 150 -21.19 18.86 -10.59
N VAL A 151 -21.29 18.02 -9.54
CA VAL A 151 -22.27 18.32 -8.47
C VAL A 151 -21.82 18.04 -7.02
N ALA A 152 -20.70 17.34 -6.78
CA ALA A 152 -20.30 16.97 -5.40
C ALA A 152 -18.90 17.46 -4.95
N GLY A 153 -18.16 18.20 -5.79
CA GLY A 153 -16.71 18.45 -5.67
C GLY A 153 -16.26 19.84 -5.18
N GLY A 154 -16.99 20.50 -4.28
CA GLY A 154 -16.70 21.89 -3.91
C GLY A 154 -15.46 22.15 -3.02
N THR A 155 -15.02 21.18 -2.21
CA THR A 155 -14.02 21.44 -1.15
C THR A 155 -12.61 20.89 -1.41
N ALA A 156 -12.43 19.79 -2.15
CA ALA A 156 -11.09 19.30 -2.54
C ALA A 156 -10.37 20.28 -3.49
N VAL A 157 -11.14 20.94 -4.37
CA VAL A 157 -10.62 21.96 -5.30
C VAL A 157 -10.07 23.18 -4.56
N ILE A 158 -10.52 23.46 -3.34
CA ILE A 158 -10.08 24.62 -2.56
C ILE A 158 -8.68 24.41 -1.98
N GLY A 159 -8.34 23.20 -1.53
CA GLY A 159 -7.02 22.88 -0.98
C GLY A 159 -5.88 23.10 -1.98
N GLN A 160 -6.06 22.63 -3.21
CA GLN A 160 -5.07 22.80 -4.27
C GLN A 160 -4.83 24.28 -4.60
N ARG A 161 -5.89 25.10 -4.64
CA ARG A 161 -5.77 26.55 -4.88
C ARG A 161 -5.04 27.30 -3.76
N ILE A 162 -5.13 26.83 -2.53
CA ILE A 162 -4.37 27.39 -1.39
C ILE A 162 -2.88 27.13 -1.57
N LEU A 163 -2.50 25.90 -1.91
CA LEU A 163 -1.09 25.54 -2.15
C LEU A 163 -0.53 26.29 -3.37
N GLU A 164 -1.28 26.34 -4.47
CA GLU A 164 -0.87 27.04 -5.70
C GLU A 164 -0.64 28.54 -5.45
N ALA A 165 -1.46 29.17 -4.60
CA ALA A 165 -1.32 30.57 -4.26
C ALA A 165 -0.09 30.90 -3.38
N VAL A 166 0.53 29.89 -2.77
CA VAL A 166 1.72 30.04 -1.91
C VAL A 166 2.98 29.60 -2.64
N PHE A 167 2.94 28.43 -3.26
CA PHE A 167 4.11 27.77 -3.87
C PHE A 167 4.16 27.89 -5.40
N GLY A 168 3.00 28.08 -6.04
CA GLY A 168 2.85 28.00 -7.50
C GLY A 168 2.56 26.58 -7.99
N ASP A 169 1.80 26.46 -9.08
CA ASP A 169 1.30 25.17 -9.61
C ASP A 169 2.40 24.12 -9.82
N GLN A 170 3.53 24.50 -10.43
CA GLN A 170 4.62 23.56 -10.69
C GLN A 170 5.28 23.05 -9.41
N ALA A 171 5.43 23.90 -8.40
CA ALA A 171 5.98 23.49 -7.11
C ALA A 171 5.04 22.53 -6.40
N VAL A 172 3.73 22.82 -6.39
CA VAL A 172 2.72 21.93 -5.79
C VAL A 172 2.72 20.56 -6.44
N ARG A 173 2.78 20.48 -7.78
CA ARG A 173 2.85 19.20 -8.50
C ARG A 173 4.06 18.37 -8.07
N ARG A 174 5.23 19.00 -7.97
CA ARG A 174 6.45 18.32 -7.50
C ARG A 174 6.33 17.85 -6.06
N LEU A 175 5.90 18.72 -5.15
CA LEU A 175 5.74 18.37 -3.74
C LEU A 175 4.75 17.21 -3.53
N VAL A 176 3.64 17.19 -4.27
CA VAL A 176 2.68 16.08 -4.20
C VAL A 176 3.32 14.79 -4.69
N GLU A 177 4.02 14.81 -5.82
CA GLU A 177 4.63 13.60 -6.36
C GLU A 177 5.77 13.08 -5.47
N GLU A 178 6.60 13.96 -4.92
CA GLU A 178 7.65 13.59 -3.95
C GLU A 178 7.05 12.95 -2.69
N ALA A 179 6.04 13.57 -2.08
CA ALA A 179 5.34 13.02 -0.92
C ALA A 179 4.67 11.67 -1.23
N ARG A 180 4.12 11.52 -2.44
CA ARG A 180 3.49 10.27 -2.90
C ARG A 180 4.52 9.16 -3.07
N GLN A 181 5.64 9.45 -3.71
CA GLN A 181 6.73 8.50 -3.91
C GLN A 181 7.33 8.04 -2.59
N ASP A 182 7.48 8.95 -1.61
CA ASP A 182 7.92 8.57 -0.26
C ASP A 182 6.94 7.61 0.40
N LEU A 183 5.65 7.92 0.42
CA LEU A 183 4.63 7.03 0.99
C LEU A 183 4.64 5.65 0.31
N HIS A 184 4.68 5.64 -1.02
CA HIS A 184 4.66 4.41 -1.80
C HIS A 184 5.89 3.54 -1.52
N ARG A 185 7.09 4.13 -1.51
CA ARG A 185 8.32 3.41 -1.17
C ARG A 185 8.25 2.80 0.23
N ARG A 186 7.80 3.57 1.23
CA ARG A 186 7.67 3.07 2.62
C ARG A 186 6.70 1.89 2.68
N MET A 187 5.56 1.99 2.00
CA MET A 187 4.61 0.89 1.90
C MET A 187 5.26 -0.35 1.25
N GLU A 188 5.90 -0.21 0.10
CA GLU A 188 6.45 -1.37 -0.63
C GLU A 188 7.64 -2.01 0.08
N VAL A 189 8.61 -1.20 0.51
CA VAL A 189 9.90 -1.66 1.02
C VAL A 189 9.83 -1.99 2.50
N ASP A 190 9.26 -1.10 3.32
CA ASP A 190 9.36 -1.21 4.76
C ASP A 190 8.19 -2.01 5.35
N LEU A 191 7.01 -1.97 4.72
CA LEU A 191 5.81 -2.63 5.23
C LEU A 191 5.50 -3.95 4.51
N PHE A 192 5.32 -3.95 3.18
CA PHE A 192 4.84 -5.12 2.44
C PHE A 192 5.94 -6.10 2.04
N ALA A 193 7.19 -5.67 1.84
CA ALA A 193 8.27 -6.60 1.53
C ALA A 193 8.56 -7.59 2.68
N PRO A 194 8.61 -7.19 3.96
CA PRO A 194 8.73 -8.14 5.07
C PRO A 194 7.55 -9.10 5.17
N GLU A 195 6.31 -8.64 4.96
CA GLU A 195 5.13 -9.52 4.95
C GLU A 195 5.20 -10.56 3.82
N ARG A 196 5.65 -10.16 2.63
CA ARG A 196 5.89 -11.08 1.51
C ARG A 196 7.00 -12.08 1.86
N GLN A 197 8.07 -11.61 2.49
CA GLN A 197 9.20 -12.45 2.86
C GLN A 197 8.79 -13.59 3.80
N ARG A 198 7.84 -13.36 4.72
CA ARG A 198 7.31 -14.43 5.60
C ARG A 198 6.78 -15.63 4.82
N PHE A 199 6.15 -15.42 3.67
CA PHE A 199 5.69 -16.52 2.80
C PHE A 199 6.88 -17.17 2.07
N LEU A 200 7.83 -16.38 1.58
CA LEU A 200 9.03 -16.92 0.92
C LEU A 200 9.87 -17.78 1.89
N ASP A 201 9.98 -17.37 3.16
CA ASP A 201 10.69 -18.14 4.17
C ASP A 201 10.05 -19.51 4.40
N VAL A 202 8.74 -19.67 4.24
CA VAL A 202 8.09 -20.99 4.30
C VAL A 202 8.50 -21.87 3.13
N LEU A 203 8.68 -21.29 1.93
CA LEU A 203 9.19 -22.01 0.77
C LEU A 203 10.64 -22.42 0.97
N ASP A 204 11.49 -21.49 1.43
CA ASP A 204 12.92 -21.72 1.61
C ASP A 204 13.21 -22.75 2.71
N ASN A 205 12.38 -22.77 3.76
CA ASN A 205 12.49 -23.76 4.83
C ASN A 205 11.80 -25.10 4.51
N SER A 206 11.01 -25.17 3.43
CA SER A 206 10.48 -26.44 2.95
C SER A 206 11.60 -27.21 2.26
N VAL A 207 12.11 -28.26 2.92
CA VAL A 207 13.23 -29.06 2.43
C VAL A 207 12.81 -29.84 1.19
N VAL A 208 12.81 -29.19 0.03
CA VAL A 208 12.86 -29.87 -1.25
C VAL A 208 14.32 -30.22 -1.45
N SER A 209 14.64 -31.49 -1.20
CA SER A 209 15.98 -32.01 -1.44
C SER A 209 16.41 -31.63 -2.87
N PRO A 210 17.60 -31.04 -3.09
CA PRO A 210 18.03 -30.58 -4.41
C PRO A 210 18.02 -31.68 -5.49
N ASP A 211 18.16 -32.93 -5.05
CA ASP A 211 18.12 -34.14 -5.86
C ASP A 211 16.71 -34.76 -5.97
N ALA A 212 15.67 -34.17 -5.38
CA ALA A 212 14.31 -34.73 -5.39
C ALA A 212 13.79 -34.91 -6.83
N ALA A 213 14.02 -33.93 -7.70
CA ALA A 213 13.67 -34.05 -9.12
C ALA A 213 14.43 -35.20 -9.80
N GLN A 214 15.74 -35.32 -9.51
CA GLN A 214 16.57 -36.39 -10.06
C GLN A 214 16.13 -37.76 -9.57
N ARG A 215 15.81 -37.90 -8.27
CA ARG A 215 15.31 -39.13 -7.67
C ARG A 215 13.97 -39.57 -8.26
N ILE A 216 13.06 -38.63 -8.53
CA ILE A 216 11.80 -38.96 -9.21
C ILE A 216 12.07 -39.49 -10.63
N LEU A 217 12.96 -38.83 -11.39
CA LEU A 217 13.33 -39.27 -12.73
C LEU A 217 14.02 -40.63 -12.74
N ASP A 218 14.85 -40.91 -11.73
CA ASP A 218 15.54 -42.20 -11.60
C ASP A 218 14.54 -43.31 -11.25
N LEU A 219 13.62 -43.07 -10.31
CA LEU A 219 12.55 -44.00 -9.96
C LEU A 219 11.58 -44.24 -11.13
N SER A 220 11.24 -43.21 -11.92
CA SER A 220 10.41 -43.38 -13.12
C SER A 220 11.09 -44.29 -14.15
N ARG A 221 12.40 -44.12 -14.38
CA ARG A 221 13.17 -44.99 -15.28
C ARG A 221 13.23 -46.44 -14.79
N GLU A 222 13.37 -46.64 -13.48
CA GLU A 222 13.39 -47.97 -12.88
C GLU A 222 12.04 -48.71 -13.07
N VAL A 223 10.92 -48.00 -12.89
CA VAL A 223 9.57 -48.54 -13.14
C VAL A 223 9.36 -48.90 -14.60
N GLU A 224 9.80 -48.05 -15.54
CA GLU A 224 9.70 -48.34 -16.98
C GLU A 224 10.53 -49.57 -17.38
N THR A 225 11.74 -49.70 -16.83
CA THR A 225 12.61 -50.85 -17.08
C THR A 225 11.97 -52.14 -16.58
N THR A 226 11.46 -52.13 -15.35
CA THR A 226 10.76 -53.28 -14.74
C THR A 226 9.52 -53.67 -15.53
N ARG A 227 8.76 -52.69 -16.04
CA ARG A 227 7.56 -52.93 -16.86
C ARG A 227 7.91 -53.59 -18.20
N TRP A 228 9.01 -53.15 -18.82
CA TRP A 228 9.47 -53.68 -20.10
C TRP A 228 9.93 -55.14 -19.96
N GLU A 229 10.67 -55.46 -18.89
CA GLU A 229 11.08 -56.83 -18.57
C GLU A 229 9.87 -57.74 -18.32
N ALA A 230 8.88 -57.27 -17.55
CA ALA A 230 7.66 -58.04 -17.27
C ALA A 230 6.76 -58.27 -18.52
N SER A 231 6.89 -57.43 -19.55
CA SER A 231 6.11 -57.55 -20.79
C SER A 231 6.83 -58.38 -21.88
N SER A 232 8.09 -58.74 -21.63
CA SER A 232 8.97 -59.46 -22.56
C SER A 232 9.10 -60.96 -22.24
N VAL A 233 8.32 -61.45 -21.26
CA VAL A 233 8.18 -62.85 -20.83
C VAL A 233 6.79 -63.35 -21.22
#